data_AF-A0A7J0DNX9-F1
#
_entry.id   AF-A0A7J0DNX9-F1
#
_cell.length_a   1.000
_cell.length_b   1.000
_cell.length_c   1.000
_cell.angle_alpha   90.00
_cell.angle_beta   90.00
_cell.angle_gamma   90.00
#
_symmetry.space_group_name_H-M   'P 1'
#
loop_
_entity.id
_entity.type
_entity.pdbx_description
1 polymer ?
#
loop_
_entity_poly.entity_id
_entity_poly.type
_entity_poly.pdbx_seq_one_letter_code
_entity_poly.pdbx_strand_id
1 'polypeptide(L)'
;MYESMKMRVEKVVERGSVPSEYITDEQQHQTFSKWTAGFTNQDHPTVLQVLLESGKDKDIKGQPMPNLIYIAREKSSTTHHNFKAGALNVLIRVSAAMTNSPIIPDSRLRHVLERPTNPASCYVFSLGLLPQTRRLHTFSSPQIFHGLNKHDIYCGEFKYIFQINPAGMDGVGGPPHVGTGCFFRRRALFGGPTSLVVPENPKLGPDHRVTGPIQSKEVLSLAHQVAGCNFEAKTVWGYKGKRYEQGIFDFGVASPMYLPLTMGAFINLIALVRGICQVYFNGGFEDLFLQLFLAGFGVIK
;
A
#
# COMPACT_ATOMS: atom_id res chain seq x y z
N MET A 1 -17.31 -28.57 3.12
CA MET A 1 -17.45 -27.19 3.63
C MET A 1 -17.04 -26.17 2.58
N TYR A 2 -15.79 -26.22 2.07
CA TYR A 2 -15.30 -25.29 1.04
C TYR A 2 -16.18 -25.24 -0.23
N GLU A 3 -16.47 -26.37 -0.86
CA GLU A 3 -17.27 -26.39 -2.11
C GLU A 3 -18.68 -25.80 -1.92
N SER A 4 -19.32 -26.06 -0.78
CA SER A 4 -20.62 -25.46 -0.46
C SER A 4 -20.53 -23.94 -0.29
N MET A 5 -19.50 -23.44 0.39
CA MET A 5 -19.24 -22.00 0.50
C MET A 5 -18.97 -21.39 -0.88
N LYS A 6 -18.15 -22.04 -1.71
CA LYS A 6 -17.84 -21.60 -3.07
C LYS A 6 -19.11 -21.46 -3.91
N MET A 7 -19.95 -22.50 -3.96
CA MET A 7 -21.21 -22.44 -4.72
C MET A 7 -22.15 -21.33 -4.21
N ARG A 8 -22.22 -21.11 -2.90
CA ARG A 8 -23.00 -20.00 -2.32
C ARG A 8 -22.49 -18.64 -2.80
N VAL A 9 -21.18 -18.44 -2.80
CA VAL A 9 -20.55 -17.19 -3.28
C VAL A 9 -20.80 -17.02 -4.78
N GLU A 10 -20.61 -18.07 -5.58
CA GLU A 10 -20.87 -18.04 -7.03
C GLU A 10 -22.32 -17.66 -7.34
N LYS A 11 -23.29 -18.28 -6.66
CA LYS A 11 -24.72 -17.93 -6.81
C LYS A 11 -25.02 -16.46 -6.47
N VAL A 12 -24.38 -15.91 -5.43
CA VAL A 12 -24.54 -14.49 -5.06
C VAL A 12 -23.94 -13.57 -6.13
N VAL A 13 -22.78 -13.93 -6.67
CA VAL A 13 -22.09 -13.17 -7.72
C VAL A 13 -22.91 -13.19 -9.02
N GLU A 14 -23.40 -14.35 -9.44
CA GLU A 14 -24.25 -14.51 -10.63
C GLU A 14 -25.56 -13.72 -10.52
N ARG A 15 -26.18 -13.75 -9.33
CA ARG A 15 -27.42 -13.01 -9.07
C ARG A 15 -27.19 -11.50 -8.94
N GLY A 16 -26.00 -11.07 -8.51
CA GLY A 16 -25.69 -9.68 -8.19
C GLY A 16 -26.32 -9.15 -6.89
N SER A 17 -26.97 -10.02 -6.11
CA SER A 17 -27.61 -9.66 -4.83
C SER A 17 -27.58 -10.84 -3.86
N VAL A 18 -27.54 -10.57 -2.56
CA VAL A 18 -27.63 -11.62 -1.53
C VAL A 18 -29.09 -12.11 -1.41
N PRO A 19 -29.39 -13.39 -1.67
CA PRO A 19 -30.71 -13.97 -1.41
C PRO A 19 -31.11 -13.86 0.06
N SER A 20 -32.39 -13.60 0.34
CA SER A 20 -32.93 -13.56 1.71
C SER A 20 -32.72 -14.87 2.48
N GLU A 21 -32.72 -16.01 1.78
CA GLU A 21 -32.40 -17.34 2.32
C GLU A 21 -30.99 -17.44 2.97
N TYR A 22 -30.07 -16.54 2.63
CA TYR A 22 -28.72 -16.50 3.22
C TYR A 22 -28.57 -15.50 4.38
N ILE A 23 -29.60 -14.69 4.64
CA ILE A 23 -29.63 -13.73 5.75
C ILE A 23 -30.40 -14.39 6.89
N THR A 24 -29.67 -15.12 7.73
CA THR A 24 -30.29 -15.96 8.78
C THR A 24 -30.35 -15.26 10.13
N ASP A 25 -29.48 -14.28 10.36
CA ASP A 25 -29.33 -13.60 11.65
C ASP A 25 -29.83 -12.14 11.57
N GLU A 26 -30.39 -11.64 12.67
CA GLU A 26 -30.87 -10.27 12.79
C GLU A 26 -29.71 -9.27 12.63
N GLN A 27 -28.52 -9.61 13.15
CA GLN A 27 -27.31 -8.80 12.96
C GLN A 27 -26.91 -8.70 11.48
N GLN A 28 -27.08 -9.79 10.71
CA GLN A 28 -26.84 -9.77 9.26
C GLN A 28 -27.88 -8.91 8.54
N HIS A 29 -29.15 -9.03 8.93
CA HIS A 29 -30.22 -8.21 8.37
C HIS A 29 -29.97 -6.72 8.61
N GLN A 30 -29.60 -6.34 9.84
CA GLN A 30 -29.20 -4.96 10.20
C GLN A 30 -27.95 -4.49 9.45
N THR A 31 -27.03 -5.40 9.13
CA THR A 31 -25.82 -5.07 8.36
C THR A 31 -26.17 -4.77 6.90
N PHE A 32 -26.99 -5.61 6.27
CA PHE A 32 -27.39 -5.42 4.88
C PHE A 32 -28.38 -4.27 4.70
N SER A 33 -29.23 -3.97 5.69
CA SER A 33 -30.16 -2.84 5.64
C SER A 33 -29.48 -1.47 5.60
N LYS A 34 -28.19 -1.37 6.01
CA LYS A 34 -27.38 -0.16 5.83
C LYS A 34 -27.23 0.23 4.37
N TRP A 35 -27.31 -0.73 3.45
CA TRP A 35 -27.23 -0.50 2.01
C TRP A 35 -28.62 -0.20 1.46
N THR A 36 -28.87 1.07 1.17
CA THR A 36 -30.17 1.52 0.65
C THR A 36 -30.14 1.65 -0.87
N ALA A 37 -31.32 1.56 -1.51
CA ALA A 37 -31.45 1.65 -2.96
C ALA A 37 -31.00 3.01 -3.56
N GLY A 38 -30.92 4.06 -2.73
CA GLY A 38 -30.46 5.37 -3.15
C GLY A 38 -28.93 5.52 -3.25
N PHE A 39 -28.16 4.52 -2.79
CA PHE A 39 -26.71 4.58 -2.85
C PHE A 39 -26.22 4.37 -4.28
N THR A 40 -25.31 5.23 -4.70
CA THR A 40 -24.64 5.12 -5.99
C THR A 40 -23.15 4.93 -5.79
N ASN A 41 -22.42 4.54 -6.83
CA ASN A 41 -20.96 4.43 -6.75
C ASN A 41 -20.23 5.75 -6.44
N GLN A 42 -20.92 6.88 -6.63
CA GLN A 42 -20.40 8.24 -6.43
C GLN A 42 -20.97 8.92 -5.18
N ASP A 43 -22.10 8.46 -4.68
CA ASP A 43 -22.82 9.10 -3.59
C ASP A 43 -23.37 8.05 -2.62
N HIS A 44 -22.74 7.96 -1.46
CA HIS A 44 -23.17 7.12 -0.36
C HIS A 44 -22.46 7.53 0.94
N PRO A 45 -23.11 7.40 2.10
CA PRO A 45 -22.48 7.64 3.40
C PRO A 45 -21.42 6.58 3.70
N THR A 46 -20.64 6.83 4.77
CA THR A 46 -19.73 5.82 5.31
C THR A 46 -20.51 4.62 5.82
N VAL A 47 -20.18 3.42 5.32
CA VAL A 47 -20.68 2.15 5.87
C VAL A 47 -19.53 1.47 6.60
N LEU A 48 -19.67 1.32 7.92
CA LEU A 48 -18.70 0.64 8.76
C LEU A 48 -19.39 -0.52 9.49
N GLN A 49 -18.77 -1.69 9.45
CA GLN A 49 -19.27 -2.90 10.10
C GLN A 49 -18.12 -3.73 10.67
N VAL A 50 -18.22 -4.08 11.95
CA VAL A 50 -17.36 -5.11 12.56
C VAL A 50 -18.00 -6.46 12.26
N LEU A 51 -17.30 -7.30 11.50
CA LEU A 51 -17.75 -8.63 11.08
C LEU A 51 -17.26 -9.73 12.03
N LEU A 52 -16.03 -9.59 12.51
CA LEU A 52 -15.45 -10.45 13.55
C LEU A 52 -14.81 -9.56 14.61
N GLU A 53 -15.01 -9.91 15.87
CA GLU A 53 -14.45 -9.22 17.03
C GLU A 53 -13.62 -10.18 17.90
N SER A 54 -12.39 -9.78 18.16
CA SER A 54 -11.44 -10.54 18.96
C SER A 54 -11.89 -10.61 20.41
N GLY A 55 -11.97 -11.84 20.93
CA GLY A 55 -12.47 -12.12 22.27
C GLY A 55 -13.96 -12.49 22.31
N LYS A 56 -14.76 -12.02 21.35
CA LYS A 56 -16.16 -12.42 21.18
C LYS A 56 -16.26 -13.64 20.26
N ASP A 57 -15.73 -13.53 19.05
CA ASP A 57 -15.78 -14.58 18.05
C ASP A 57 -14.60 -15.54 18.24
N LYS A 58 -14.89 -16.85 18.23
CA LYS A 58 -13.91 -17.91 18.44
C LYS A 58 -13.96 -18.93 17.31
N ASP A 59 -12.81 -19.52 17.01
CA ASP A 59 -12.74 -20.64 16.06
C ASP A 59 -13.32 -21.92 16.68
N ILE A 60 -13.36 -22.99 15.88
CA ILE A 60 -13.85 -24.31 16.29
C ILE A 60 -13.05 -24.89 17.48
N LYS A 61 -11.79 -24.43 17.67
CA LYS A 61 -10.91 -24.82 18.79
C LYS A 61 -11.04 -23.88 19.99
N GLY A 62 -11.96 -22.93 19.96
CA GLY A 62 -12.16 -21.93 21.02
C GLY A 62 -11.12 -20.81 21.07
N GLN A 63 -10.25 -20.70 20.06
CA GLN A 63 -9.26 -19.62 19.96
C GLN A 63 -9.92 -18.33 19.45
N PRO A 64 -9.54 -17.15 19.98
CA PRO A 64 -10.13 -15.90 19.53
C PRO A 64 -9.79 -15.60 18.07
N MET A 65 -10.81 -15.23 17.29
CA MET A 65 -10.63 -14.78 15.91
C MET A 65 -10.05 -13.36 15.87
N PRO A 66 -9.29 -12.99 14.83
CA PRO A 66 -8.84 -11.62 14.65
C PRO A 66 -10.01 -10.70 14.30
N ASN A 67 -9.88 -9.41 14.63
CA ASN A 67 -10.85 -8.40 14.22
C ASN A 67 -10.94 -8.33 12.69
N LEU A 68 -12.15 -8.45 12.13
CA LEU A 68 -12.43 -8.22 10.73
C LEU A 68 -13.42 -7.07 10.60
N ILE A 69 -12.99 -5.98 9.98
CA ILE A 69 -13.76 -4.73 9.87
C ILE A 69 -13.97 -4.43 8.40
N TYR A 70 -15.23 -4.31 8.00
CA TYR A 70 -15.63 -3.82 6.69
C TYR A 70 -15.83 -2.31 6.72
N ILE A 71 -15.26 -1.62 5.73
CA ILE A 71 -15.35 -0.16 5.60
C ILE A 71 -15.62 0.20 4.14
N ALA A 72 -16.72 0.89 3.90
CA ALA A 72 -16.92 1.71 2.72
C ALA A 72 -16.86 3.18 3.16
N ARG A 73 -15.86 3.91 2.66
CA ARG A 73 -15.72 5.36 2.92
C ARG A 73 -16.91 6.13 2.35
N GLU A 74 -17.21 7.29 2.92
CA GLU A 74 -18.16 8.21 2.30
C GLU A 74 -17.67 8.66 0.92
N LYS A 75 -18.60 8.72 -0.03
CA LYS A 75 -18.38 9.37 -1.33
C LYS A 75 -19.49 10.36 -1.57
N SER A 76 -19.13 11.46 -2.21
CA SER A 76 -20.07 12.47 -2.68
C SER A 76 -19.66 12.89 -4.08
N SER A 77 -20.64 13.16 -4.93
CA SER A 77 -20.43 13.67 -6.29
C SER A 77 -19.71 15.02 -6.33
N THR A 78 -19.70 15.78 -5.22
CA THR A 78 -19.08 17.09 -5.12
C THR A 78 -17.59 17.04 -4.72
N THR A 79 -17.10 15.90 -4.25
CA THR A 79 -15.76 15.79 -3.65
C THR A 79 -14.92 14.74 -4.35
N HIS A 80 -13.73 15.14 -4.82
CA HIS A 80 -12.82 14.21 -5.48
C HIS A 80 -12.30 13.16 -4.49
N HIS A 81 -12.46 11.89 -4.82
CA HIS A 81 -12.20 10.79 -3.90
C HIS A 81 -10.79 10.19 -4.02
N ASN A 82 -9.90 10.71 -4.88
CA ASN A 82 -8.48 10.33 -4.98
C ASN A 82 -8.22 8.81 -5.13
N PHE A 83 -9.13 8.10 -5.83
CA PHE A 83 -9.05 6.66 -6.13
C PHE A 83 -8.48 5.79 -4.98
N LYS A 84 -7.38 5.07 -5.22
CA LYS A 84 -6.74 4.15 -4.28
C LYS A 84 -6.07 4.89 -3.12
N ALA A 85 -5.41 6.02 -3.41
CA ALA A 85 -4.70 6.79 -2.40
C ALA A 85 -5.65 7.30 -1.30
N GLY A 86 -6.80 7.84 -1.69
CA GLY A 86 -7.82 8.25 -0.73
C GLY A 86 -8.45 7.07 0.03
N ALA A 87 -8.59 5.91 -0.60
CA ALA A 87 -9.12 4.72 0.08
C ALA A 87 -8.14 4.22 1.15
N LEU A 88 -6.85 4.18 0.83
CA LEU A 88 -5.80 3.81 1.77
C LEU A 88 -5.68 4.82 2.92
N ASN A 89 -5.81 6.12 2.65
CA ASN A 89 -5.83 7.15 3.69
C ASN A 89 -7.02 6.99 4.64
N VAL A 90 -8.21 6.68 4.13
CA VAL A 90 -9.37 6.37 4.99
C VAL A 90 -9.09 5.13 5.84
N LEU A 91 -8.52 4.07 5.27
CA LEU A 91 -8.17 2.86 6.02
C LEU A 91 -7.16 3.15 7.14
N ILE A 92 -6.13 3.96 6.88
CA ILE A 92 -5.13 4.34 7.88
C ILE A 92 -5.79 5.12 9.03
N ARG A 93 -6.67 6.07 8.71
CA ARG A 93 -7.40 6.91 9.67
C ARG A 93 -8.38 6.10 10.52
N VAL A 94 -9.21 5.27 9.89
CA VAL A 94 -10.16 4.40 10.61
C VAL A 94 -9.41 3.38 11.46
N SER A 95 -8.32 2.80 10.94
CA SER A 95 -7.45 1.92 11.71
C SER A 95 -6.87 2.63 12.93
N ALA A 96 -6.46 3.92 12.82
CA ALA A 96 -5.98 4.70 13.96
C ALA A 96 -7.07 4.92 15.02
N ALA A 97 -8.31 5.16 14.60
CA ALA A 97 -9.44 5.33 15.51
C ALA A 97 -9.84 4.04 16.24
N MET A 98 -9.75 2.88 15.59
CA MET A 98 -10.30 1.62 16.09
C MET A 98 -9.30 0.73 16.81
N THR A 99 -8.09 0.55 16.29
CA THR A 99 -7.09 -0.38 16.84
C THR A 99 -5.71 0.23 17.02
N ASN A 100 -5.41 1.27 16.26
CA ASN A 100 -4.13 1.97 16.16
C ASN A 100 -2.89 1.06 16.15
N SER A 101 -2.93 -0.03 15.37
CA SER A 101 -1.79 -0.93 15.24
C SER A 101 -0.53 -0.17 14.79
N PRO A 102 0.63 -0.33 15.47
CA PRO A 102 1.87 0.35 15.10
C PRO A 102 2.44 -0.09 13.74
N ILE A 103 1.97 -1.23 13.24
CA ILE A 103 2.40 -1.81 11.97
C ILE A 103 1.19 -2.01 11.08
N ILE A 104 1.36 -1.61 9.82
CA ILE A 104 0.31 -1.65 8.80
C ILE A 104 0.84 -2.50 7.63
N PRO A 105 0.33 -3.73 7.45
CA PRO A 105 0.59 -4.48 6.22
C PRO A 105 -0.21 -3.87 5.06
N ASP A 106 0.42 -3.67 3.92
CA ASP A 106 -0.24 -3.37 2.65
C ASP A 106 -0.28 -4.64 1.80
N SER A 107 -1.49 -5.13 1.54
CA SER A 107 -1.74 -6.26 0.66
C SER A 107 -2.86 -5.94 -0.33
N ARG A 108 -2.64 -6.31 -1.59
CA ARG A 108 -3.70 -6.27 -2.62
C ARG A 108 -4.48 -7.59 -2.63
N LEU A 109 -5.75 -7.50 -3.02
CA LEU A 109 -6.71 -8.62 -3.09
C LEU A 109 -6.24 -9.84 -3.90
N ARG A 110 -5.31 -9.66 -4.85
CA ARG A 110 -4.74 -10.73 -5.70
C ARG A 110 -3.46 -11.36 -5.15
N HIS A 111 -2.93 -10.85 -4.04
CA HIS A 111 -1.77 -11.42 -3.39
C HIS A 111 -2.23 -12.25 -2.21
N VAL A 112 -2.11 -13.57 -2.33
CA VAL A 112 -2.05 -14.41 -1.15
C VAL A 112 -0.72 -14.08 -0.48
N LEU A 113 -0.75 -13.66 0.79
CA LEU A 113 0.45 -13.69 1.61
C LEU A 113 0.80 -15.17 1.79
N GLU A 114 1.55 -15.71 0.83
CA GLU A 114 2.31 -16.91 1.09
C GLU A 114 3.17 -16.60 2.31
N ARG A 115 3.19 -17.54 3.25
CA ARG A 115 3.97 -17.39 4.49
C ARG A 115 5.32 -16.81 4.09
N PRO A 116 5.73 -15.65 4.64
CA PRO A 116 7.06 -15.15 4.35
C PRO A 116 8.01 -16.31 4.58
N THR A 117 8.87 -16.60 3.61
CA THR A 117 9.81 -17.73 3.68
C THR A 117 10.65 -17.68 4.96
N ASN A 118 10.70 -16.51 5.59
CA ASN A 118 11.17 -16.29 6.95
C ASN A 118 10.19 -15.40 7.76
N PRO A 119 9.22 -15.97 8.51
CA PRO A 119 8.32 -15.18 9.37
C PRO A 119 9.07 -14.43 10.46
N ALA A 120 10.29 -14.85 10.80
CA ALA A 120 11.12 -14.17 11.78
C ALA A 120 11.56 -12.77 11.32
N SER A 121 11.74 -12.51 10.01
CA SER A 121 12.15 -11.17 9.55
C SER A 121 11.04 -10.13 9.71
N CYS A 122 9.79 -10.51 9.40
CA CYS A 122 8.61 -9.70 9.70
C CYS A 122 8.47 -9.48 11.20
N TYR A 123 8.67 -10.53 12.02
CA TYR A 123 8.58 -10.45 13.48
C TYR A 123 9.69 -9.57 14.09
N VAL A 124 10.92 -9.65 13.58
CA VAL A 124 12.08 -8.84 14.01
C VAL A 124 11.91 -7.37 13.61
N PHE A 125 11.38 -7.09 12.42
CA PHE A 125 10.98 -5.75 12.01
C PHE A 125 9.88 -5.20 12.91
N SER A 126 8.87 -6.05 13.18
CA SER A 126 7.69 -5.71 13.96
C SER A 126 8.01 -5.39 15.42
N LEU A 127 8.85 -6.20 16.03
CA LEU A 127 9.23 -6.07 17.43
C LEU A 127 10.39 -5.09 17.64
N GLY A 128 11.04 -4.61 16.57
CA GLY A 128 12.17 -3.69 16.70
C GLY A 128 13.35 -4.27 17.48
N LEU A 129 13.49 -5.62 17.47
CA LEU A 129 14.42 -6.37 18.32
C LEU A 129 15.89 -6.04 18.04
N LEU A 130 16.19 -5.51 16.84
CA LEU A 130 17.51 -5.04 16.48
C LEU A 130 17.54 -3.50 16.54
N PRO A 131 18.58 -2.87 17.12
CA PRO A 131 18.75 -1.42 17.10
C PRO A 131 18.66 -0.83 15.69
N GLN A 132 19.15 -1.58 14.70
CA GLN A 132 19.09 -1.21 13.28
C GLN A 132 17.66 -1.21 12.72
N THR A 133 16.78 -2.11 13.19
CA THR A 133 15.39 -2.16 12.71
C THR A 133 14.54 -1.02 13.27
N ARG A 134 14.97 -0.36 14.37
CA ARG A 134 14.27 0.81 14.91
C ARG A 134 14.24 2.00 13.94
N ARG A 135 15.21 2.08 13.03
CA ARG A 135 15.32 3.13 11.99
C ARG A 135 14.61 2.75 10.69
N LEU A 136 14.16 1.50 10.54
CA LEU A 136 13.47 1.05 9.34
C LEU A 136 12.01 1.50 9.36
N HIS A 137 11.60 2.21 8.32
CA HIS A 137 10.22 2.68 8.16
C HIS A 137 9.32 1.63 7.51
N THR A 138 9.91 0.84 6.63
CA THR A 138 9.22 -0.10 5.76
C THR A 138 10.00 -1.39 5.64
N PHE A 139 9.30 -2.50 5.53
CA PHE A 139 9.87 -3.78 5.12
C PHE A 139 9.08 -4.29 3.92
N SER A 140 9.75 -4.55 2.80
CA SER A 140 9.11 -5.06 1.58
C SER A 140 9.57 -6.49 1.33
N SER A 141 8.61 -7.41 1.14
CA SER A 141 8.91 -8.73 0.58
C SER A 141 8.94 -8.65 -0.95
N PRO A 142 9.80 -9.43 -1.63
CA PRO A 142 9.75 -9.58 -3.08
C PRO A 142 8.35 -10.04 -3.52
N GLN A 143 7.86 -9.48 -4.63
CA GLN A 143 6.64 -9.96 -5.28
C GLN A 143 6.98 -11.12 -6.22
N ILE A 144 6.27 -12.24 -6.06
CA ILE A 144 6.45 -13.45 -6.86
C ILE A 144 5.12 -13.75 -7.55
N PHE A 145 5.17 -13.93 -8.87
CA PHE A 145 4.01 -14.27 -9.69
C PHE A 145 3.99 -15.76 -9.99
N HIS A 146 2.84 -16.39 -9.77
CA HIS A 146 2.61 -17.82 -9.99
C HIS A 146 1.73 -18.05 -11.22
N GLY A 147 1.77 -19.28 -11.77
CA GLY A 147 0.94 -19.67 -12.91
C GLY A 147 1.46 -19.19 -14.27
N LEU A 148 2.76 -18.92 -14.37
CA LEU A 148 3.39 -18.47 -15.61
C LEU A 148 3.67 -19.64 -16.56
N ASN A 149 3.63 -19.36 -17.86
CA ASN A 149 4.04 -20.33 -18.88
C ASN A 149 5.53 -20.67 -18.70
N LYS A 150 5.91 -21.93 -18.89
CA LYS A 150 7.30 -22.43 -18.83
C LYS A 150 8.28 -21.58 -19.65
N HIS A 151 7.84 -21.04 -20.79
CA HIS A 151 8.70 -20.26 -21.68
C HIS A 151 8.79 -18.78 -21.32
N ASP A 152 7.91 -18.28 -20.44
CA ASP A 152 7.79 -16.88 -19.98
C ASP A 152 8.22 -15.82 -21.01
N ILE A 153 7.72 -15.93 -22.24
CA ILE A 153 8.12 -15.05 -23.37
C ILE A 153 7.78 -13.58 -23.17
N TYR A 154 6.88 -13.29 -22.21
CA TYR A 154 6.49 -11.93 -21.84
C TYR A 154 7.26 -11.40 -20.62
N CYS A 155 8.20 -12.17 -20.08
CA CYS A 155 8.92 -11.87 -18.84
C CYS A 155 7.97 -11.51 -17.68
N GLY A 156 6.87 -12.24 -17.56
CA GLY A 156 5.80 -12.03 -16.58
C GLY A 156 6.23 -12.31 -15.14
N GLU A 157 7.39 -12.93 -14.91
CA GLU A 157 7.99 -13.02 -13.58
C GLU A 157 8.45 -11.66 -13.04
N PHE A 158 8.75 -10.70 -13.92
CA PHE A 158 9.27 -9.37 -13.58
C PHE A 158 10.44 -9.40 -12.56
N LYS A 159 11.31 -10.43 -12.65
CA LYS A 159 12.43 -10.68 -11.72
C LYS A 159 13.31 -9.46 -11.48
N TYR A 160 13.61 -8.70 -12.54
CA TYR A 160 14.46 -7.52 -12.43
C TYR A 160 13.86 -6.47 -11.46
N ILE A 161 12.57 -6.18 -11.61
CA ILE A 161 11.88 -5.12 -10.87
C ILE A 161 11.61 -5.55 -9.42
N PHE A 162 11.21 -6.80 -9.19
CA PHE A 162 10.72 -7.23 -7.88
C PHE A 162 11.72 -8.04 -7.06
N GLN A 163 12.81 -8.55 -7.65
CA GLN A 163 13.79 -9.38 -6.94
C GLN A 163 15.21 -8.84 -7.06
N ILE A 164 15.69 -8.53 -8.27
CA ILE A 164 17.10 -8.16 -8.50
C ILE A 164 17.37 -6.72 -8.04
N ASN A 165 16.63 -5.74 -8.58
CA ASN A 165 16.85 -4.34 -8.26
C ASN A 165 16.66 -4.05 -6.76
N PRO A 166 15.58 -4.52 -6.09
CA PRO A 166 15.39 -4.28 -4.66
C PRO A 166 16.54 -4.79 -3.78
N ALA A 167 17.15 -5.93 -4.12
CA ALA A 167 18.29 -6.46 -3.37
C ALA A 167 19.52 -5.55 -3.44
N GLY A 168 19.76 -4.91 -4.60
CA GLY A 168 20.83 -3.91 -4.74
C GLY A 168 20.55 -2.58 -4.03
N MET A 169 19.29 -2.29 -3.71
CA MET A 169 18.90 -1.02 -3.08
C MET A 169 19.05 -1.00 -1.56
N ASP A 170 19.27 -2.16 -0.90
CA ASP A 170 19.37 -2.25 0.56
C ASP A 170 20.51 -1.36 1.12
N GLY A 171 21.58 -1.17 0.34
CA GLY A 171 22.72 -0.31 0.71
C GLY A 171 22.50 1.21 0.52
N VAL A 172 21.44 1.65 -0.17
CA VAL A 172 21.22 3.07 -0.56
C VAL A 172 19.87 3.62 -0.09
N GLY A 173 19.33 3.06 0.99
CA GLY A 173 18.06 3.52 1.59
C GLY A 173 16.86 2.61 1.31
N GLY A 174 17.08 1.45 0.69
CA GLY A 174 16.07 0.43 0.46
C GLY A 174 15.23 0.64 -0.80
N PRO A 175 14.47 -0.40 -1.21
CA PRO A 175 13.64 -0.33 -2.41
C PRO A 175 12.46 0.63 -2.28
N PRO A 176 11.97 1.21 -3.39
CA PRO A 176 10.77 2.01 -3.39
C PRO A 176 9.54 1.13 -3.09
N HIS A 177 8.49 1.74 -2.57
CA HIS A 177 7.23 1.05 -2.41
C HIS A 177 6.56 0.78 -3.76
N VAL A 178 6.32 -0.49 -4.07
CA VAL A 178 5.72 -0.96 -5.33
C VAL A 178 4.24 -1.37 -5.20
N GLY A 179 3.58 -0.98 -4.11
CA GLY A 179 2.11 -0.99 -4.00
C GLY A 179 1.45 -2.25 -3.43
N THR A 180 2.20 -3.24 -2.94
CA THR A 180 1.74 -4.40 -2.13
C THR A 180 2.94 -5.15 -1.54
N GLY A 181 2.71 -5.99 -0.53
CA GLY A 181 3.74 -6.86 0.08
C GLY A 181 4.70 -6.11 1.00
N CYS A 182 4.26 -4.95 1.51
CA CYS A 182 5.06 -4.09 2.37
C CYS A 182 4.43 -3.97 3.75
N PHE A 183 5.26 -3.90 4.79
CA PHE A 183 4.87 -3.57 6.15
C PHE A 183 5.37 -2.16 6.46
N PHE A 184 4.47 -1.30 6.89
CA PHE A 184 4.76 0.08 7.26
C PHE A 184 4.73 0.26 8.76
N ARG A 185 5.69 1.00 9.30
CA ARG A 185 5.54 1.58 10.63
C ARG A 185 4.58 2.75 10.54
N ARG A 186 3.53 2.75 11.37
CA ARG A 186 2.53 3.81 11.40
C ARG A 186 3.16 5.18 11.58
N ARG A 187 4.12 5.33 12.49
CA ARG A 187 4.87 6.59 12.71
C ARG A 187 5.49 7.17 11.43
N ALA A 188 5.92 6.33 10.49
CA ALA A 188 6.50 6.77 9.23
C ALA A 188 5.49 7.46 8.29
N LEU A 189 4.20 7.23 8.50
CA LEU A 189 3.13 7.89 7.75
C LEU A 189 2.86 9.32 8.21
N PHE A 190 3.39 9.71 9.38
CA PHE A 190 3.22 11.02 9.99
C PHE A 190 4.47 11.88 9.82
N GLY A 191 5.12 11.82 8.65
CA GLY A 191 6.32 12.60 8.35
C GLY A 191 7.63 11.85 8.58
N GLY A 192 8.73 12.55 8.29
CA GLY A 192 10.07 11.99 8.27
C GLY A 192 10.60 11.55 9.65
N PRO A 193 11.78 10.90 9.67
CA PRO A 193 12.41 10.45 10.92
C PRO A 193 12.72 11.60 11.88
N THR A 194 13.02 12.79 11.34
CA THR A 194 13.38 13.99 12.11
C THR A 194 12.21 14.95 12.38
N SER A 195 11.08 14.77 11.69
CA SER A 195 9.91 15.66 11.80
C SER A 195 8.62 14.84 11.93
N LEU A 196 7.94 14.98 13.07
CA LEU A 196 6.62 14.39 13.28
C LEU A 196 5.56 15.42 12.89
N VAL A 197 4.69 15.05 11.96
CA VAL A 197 3.46 15.77 11.66
C VAL A 197 2.40 15.27 12.63
N VAL A 198 2.06 16.10 13.60
CA VAL A 198 1.04 15.78 14.60
C VAL A 198 -0.35 15.94 13.95
N PRO A 199 -1.22 14.91 13.98
CA PRO A 199 -2.58 15.05 13.48
C PRO A 199 -3.38 16.01 14.36
N GLU A 200 -4.36 16.69 13.77
CA GLU A 200 -5.22 17.67 14.45
C GLU A 200 -5.98 17.06 15.62
N ASN A 201 -6.36 15.78 15.48
CA ASN A 201 -6.95 14.98 16.54
C ASN A 201 -5.88 14.07 17.18
N PRO A 202 -5.51 14.30 18.45
CA PRO A 202 -4.53 13.47 19.16
C PRO A 202 -4.89 11.98 19.23
N LYS A 203 -6.18 11.63 19.15
CA LYS A 203 -6.65 10.23 19.12
C LYS A 203 -6.22 9.48 17.86
N LEU A 204 -5.80 10.20 16.81
CA LEU A 204 -5.30 9.62 15.56
C LEU A 204 -3.76 9.57 15.51
N GLY A 205 -3.08 10.00 16.57
CA GLY A 205 -1.63 10.01 16.66
C GLY A 205 -1.04 8.60 16.60
N PRO A 206 0.18 8.43 16.08
CA PRO A 206 0.82 7.11 15.96
C PRO A 206 1.06 6.41 17.30
N ASP A 207 1.22 7.18 18.38
CA ASP A 207 1.50 6.66 19.73
C ASP A 207 0.24 6.58 20.62
N HIS A 208 -0.93 6.96 20.10
CA HIS A 208 -2.17 6.90 20.86
C HIS A 208 -2.61 5.45 21.10
N ARG A 209 -2.92 5.09 22.33
CA ARG A 209 -3.51 3.78 22.62
C ARG A 209 -5.03 3.91 22.66
N VAL A 210 -5.72 3.22 21.76
CA VAL A 210 -7.18 3.15 21.79
C VAL A 210 -7.60 2.47 23.08
N THR A 211 -8.44 3.15 23.85
CA THR A 211 -8.99 2.67 25.11
C THR A 211 -10.47 2.38 24.91
N GLY A 212 -10.91 1.19 25.34
CA GLY A 212 -12.31 0.74 25.24
C GLY A 212 -12.59 -0.30 24.15
N PRO A 213 -13.79 -0.90 24.14
CA PRO A 213 -14.20 -1.88 23.14
C PRO A 213 -14.28 -1.29 21.74
N ILE A 214 -14.00 -2.10 20.73
CA ILE A 214 -13.98 -1.67 19.33
C ILE A 214 -15.36 -1.23 18.81
N GLN A 215 -16.43 -1.76 19.42
CA GLN A 215 -17.82 -1.41 19.12
C GLN A 215 -18.37 -0.30 20.02
N SER A 216 -17.55 0.33 20.87
CA SER A 216 -18.02 1.45 21.70
C SER A 216 -18.50 2.60 20.82
N LYS A 217 -19.54 3.31 21.29
CA LYS A 217 -20.14 4.44 20.57
C LYS A 217 -19.10 5.52 20.23
N GLU A 218 -18.14 5.75 21.11
CA GLU A 218 -17.04 6.70 20.91
C GLU A 218 -16.10 6.27 19.78
N VAL A 219 -15.67 5.01 19.77
CA VAL A 219 -14.77 4.48 18.72
C VAL A 219 -15.47 4.46 17.37
N LEU A 220 -16.72 3.98 17.32
CA LEU A 220 -17.49 3.93 16.07
C LEU A 220 -17.82 5.33 15.53
N SER A 221 -18.21 6.27 16.39
CA SER A 221 -18.49 7.65 15.96
C SER A 221 -17.25 8.35 15.41
N LEU A 222 -16.08 8.18 16.08
CA LEU A 222 -14.82 8.69 15.57
C LEU A 222 -14.45 8.03 14.23
N ALA A 223 -14.60 6.70 14.11
CA ALA A 223 -14.33 5.97 12.88
C ALA A 223 -15.21 6.46 11.72
N HIS A 224 -16.51 6.71 11.95
CA HIS A 224 -17.41 7.28 10.96
C HIS A 224 -17.00 8.71 10.56
N GLN A 225 -16.62 9.55 11.53
CA GLN A 225 -16.18 10.92 11.26
C GLN A 225 -14.92 10.95 10.39
N VAL A 226 -13.91 10.12 10.71
CA VAL A 226 -12.64 10.11 9.99
C VAL A 226 -12.72 9.40 8.64
N ALA A 227 -13.78 8.65 8.35
CA ALA A 227 -14.05 8.05 7.06
C ALA A 227 -14.79 8.99 6.08
N GLY A 228 -15.15 10.19 6.55
CA GLY A 228 -15.88 11.17 5.77
C GLY A 228 -15.09 11.73 4.58
N CYS A 229 -15.80 12.10 3.52
CA CYS A 229 -15.22 12.56 2.25
C CYS A 229 -14.49 13.91 2.39
N ASN A 230 -14.99 14.80 3.24
CA ASN A 230 -14.46 16.16 3.44
C ASN A 230 -13.43 16.28 4.56
N PHE A 231 -13.06 15.18 5.21
CA PHE A 231 -12.13 15.21 6.35
C PHE A 231 -10.73 15.69 5.93
N GLU A 232 -10.25 15.31 4.74
CA GLU A 232 -8.92 15.72 4.24
C GLU A 232 -8.87 17.20 3.85
N ALA A 233 -10.00 17.82 3.51
CA ALA A 233 -10.04 19.22 3.10
C ALA A 233 -9.59 20.19 4.22
N LYS A 234 -9.74 19.76 5.48
CA LYS A 234 -9.44 20.57 6.68
C LYS A 234 -8.22 20.07 7.46
N THR A 235 -7.45 19.15 6.90
CA THR A 235 -6.37 18.49 7.63
C THR A 235 -5.06 18.42 6.84
N VAL A 236 -3.99 18.03 7.52
CA VAL A 236 -2.67 17.72 6.95
C VAL A 236 -2.63 16.35 6.24
N TRP A 237 -3.75 15.61 6.26
CA TRP A 237 -3.89 14.31 5.61
C TRP A 237 -4.04 14.45 4.09
N GLY A 238 -3.35 13.57 3.36
CA GLY A 238 -3.27 13.66 1.90
C GLY A 238 -2.16 14.64 1.50
N TYR A 239 -1.08 14.11 0.94
CA TYR A 239 -0.03 14.93 0.34
C TYR A 239 -0.67 15.76 -0.79
N LYS A 240 -0.72 17.09 -0.68
CA LYS A 240 -1.22 18.00 -1.75
C LYS A 240 -0.24 18.11 -2.91
N GLY A 241 0.29 16.98 -3.39
CA GLY A 241 1.12 16.92 -4.57
C GLY A 241 0.39 16.23 -5.71
N LYS A 242 0.77 16.58 -6.95
CA LYS A 242 0.16 16.08 -8.19
C LYS A 242 -0.06 14.56 -8.24
N ARG A 243 0.81 13.76 -7.61
CA ARG A 243 0.69 12.29 -7.55
C ARG A 243 -0.53 11.81 -6.75
N TYR A 244 -0.82 12.45 -5.63
CA TYR A 244 -1.99 12.12 -4.80
C TYR A 244 -3.29 12.45 -5.53
N GLU A 245 -3.33 13.60 -6.21
CA GLU A 245 -4.46 14.02 -7.06
C GLU A 245 -4.67 13.05 -8.24
N GLN A 246 -3.59 12.49 -8.78
CA GLN A 246 -3.63 11.41 -9.78
C GLN A 246 -3.99 10.03 -9.19
N GLY A 247 -4.29 9.94 -7.89
CA GLY A 247 -4.65 8.70 -7.21
C GLY A 247 -3.47 7.74 -6.96
N ILE A 248 -2.24 8.21 -7.16
CA ILE A 248 -1.01 7.46 -6.90
C ILE A 248 -0.63 7.65 -5.43
N PHE A 249 -0.61 6.54 -4.69
CA PHE A 249 -0.09 6.55 -3.33
C PHE A 249 1.43 6.46 -3.37
N ASP A 250 2.08 7.51 -2.90
CA ASP A 250 3.52 7.65 -2.87
C ASP A 250 3.94 8.39 -1.60
N PHE A 251 5.09 8.05 -1.06
CA PHE A 251 5.63 8.64 0.17
C PHE A 251 6.34 9.98 -0.07
N GLY A 252 6.37 10.46 -1.31
CA GLY A 252 6.85 11.79 -1.66
C GLY A 252 8.37 11.96 -1.56
N VAL A 253 9.12 10.88 -1.36
CA VAL A 253 10.58 10.89 -1.35
C VAL A 253 11.08 10.37 -2.68
N ALA A 254 11.69 11.25 -3.49
CA ALA A 254 12.41 10.81 -4.68
C ALA A 254 13.53 9.86 -4.24
N SER A 255 13.57 8.65 -4.81
CA SER A 255 14.64 7.71 -4.48
C SER A 255 15.98 8.32 -4.92
N PRO A 256 16.95 8.52 -4.01
CA PRO A 256 18.24 9.07 -4.37
C PRO A 256 18.99 8.19 -5.39
N MET A 257 18.57 6.94 -5.60
CA MET A 257 19.12 6.03 -6.61
C MET A 257 18.97 6.50 -8.06
N TYR A 258 17.89 7.21 -8.39
CA TYR A 258 17.75 7.75 -9.75
C TYR A 258 18.80 8.83 -10.00
N LEU A 259 19.34 9.47 -8.96
CA LEU A 259 20.34 10.52 -9.12
C LEU A 259 21.67 9.95 -9.66
N PRO A 260 22.35 8.94 -9.05
CA PRO A 260 23.55 8.35 -9.64
C PRO A 260 23.32 7.72 -11.02
N LEU A 261 22.19 7.05 -11.24
CA LEU A 261 21.88 6.42 -12.54
C LEU A 261 21.69 7.48 -13.64
N THR A 262 20.89 8.51 -13.37
CA THR A 262 20.70 9.62 -14.32
C THR A 262 21.99 10.40 -14.49
N MET A 263 22.74 10.69 -13.43
CA MET A 263 24.04 11.36 -13.50
C MET A 263 25.05 10.55 -14.32
N GLY A 264 25.12 9.23 -14.13
CA GLY A 264 25.97 8.34 -14.93
C GLY A 264 25.58 8.36 -16.40
N ALA A 265 24.28 8.28 -16.71
CA ALA A 265 23.77 8.40 -18.08
C ALA A 265 24.09 9.77 -18.70
N PHE A 266 23.96 10.86 -17.94
CA PHE A 266 24.32 12.21 -18.39
C PHE A 266 25.82 12.36 -18.63
N ILE A 267 26.66 11.82 -17.74
CA ILE A 267 28.13 11.83 -17.91
C ILE A 267 28.52 11.03 -19.15
N ASN A 268 27.93 9.85 -19.37
CA ASN A 268 28.16 9.05 -20.58
C ASN A 268 27.69 9.76 -21.84
N LEU A 269 26.54 10.44 -21.80
CA LEU A 269 26.04 11.24 -22.92
C LEU A 269 26.97 12.43 -23.24
N ILE A 270 27.43 13.15 -22.22
CA ILE A 270 28.38 14.27 -22.39
C ILE A 270 29.71 13.75 -22.95
N ALA A 271 30.20 12.63 -22.45
CA ALA A 271 31.41 11.98 -22.96
C ALA A 271 31.26 11.54 -24.42
N LEU A 272 30.11 10.97 -24.79
CA LEU A 272 29.80 10.58 -26.16
C LEU A 272 29.74 11.78 -27.10
N VAL A 273 29.02 12.85 -26.72
CA VAL A 273 28.91 14.08 -27.52
C VAL A 273 30.29 14.73 -27.70
N ARG A 274 31.08 14.84 -26.62
CA ARG A 274 32.45 15.37 -26.70
C ARG A 274 33.34 14.52 -27.60
N GLY A 275 33.27 13.19 -27.49
CA GLY A 275 34.00 12.27 -28.35
C GLY A 275 33.65 12.45 -29.83
N ILE A 276 32.35 12.53 -30.16
CA ILE A 276 31.88 12.76 -31.53
C ILE A 276 32.40 14.10 -32.07
N CYS A 277 32.28 15.19 -31.29
CA CYS A 277 32.79 16.50 -31.70
C CYS A 277 34.31 16.48 -31.93
N GLN A 278 35.07 15.84 -31.04
CA GLN A 278 36.53 15.77 -31.15
C GLN A 278 36.97 15.00 -32.40
N VAL A 279 36.33 13.87 -32.71
CA VAL A 279 36.58 13.12 -33.95
C VAL A 279 36.23 13.96 -35.18
N TYR A 280 35.12 14.69 -35.16
CA TYR A 280 34.66 15.50 -36.29
C TYR A 280 35.57 16.70 -36.60
N PHE A 281 36.06 17.40 -35.56
CA PHE A 281 36.86 18.61 -35.74
C PHE A 281 38.38 18.38 -35.78
N ASN A 282 38.89 17.38 -35.05
CA ASN A 282 40.34 17.19 -34.87
C ASN A 282 40.86 15.84 -35.42
N GLY A 283 39.99 14.96 -35.93
CA GLY A 283 40.36 13.60 -36.35
C GLY A 283 40.66 12.66 -35.17
N GLY A 284 41.27 11.49 -35.43
CA GLY A 284 41.67 10.53 -34.38
C GLY A 284 40.62 9.47 -34.01
N PHE A 285 39.85 8.98 -34.99
CA PHE A 285 38.82 7.97 -34.76
C PHE A 285 39.38 6.67 -34.16
N GLU A 286 40.55 6.21 -34.61
CA GLU A 286 41.14 4.93 -34.13
C GLU A 286 41.47 4.97 -32.63
N ASP A 287 41.91 6.11 -32.11
CA ASP A 287 42.27 6.26 -30.69
C ASP A 287 41.05 6.41 -29.77
N LEU A 288 39.96 6.98 -30.29
CA LEU A 288 38.73 7.27 -29.53
C LEU A 288 37.62 6.23 -29.76
N PHE A 289 37.80 5.29 -30.68
CA PHE A 289 36.77 4.32 -31.09
C PHE A 289 36.24 3.52 -29.90
N LEU A 290 37.12 2.96 -29.07
CA LEU A 290 36.73 2.13 -27.93
C LEU A 290 35.96 2.95 -26.87
N GLN A 291 36.35 4.21 -26.67
CA GLN A 291 35.70 5.11 -25.73
C GLN A 291 34.32 5.57 -26.23
N LEU A 292 34.19 5.90 -27.52
CA LEU A 292 32.90 6.19 -28.15
C LEU A 292 31.96 4.97 -28.12
N PHE A 293 32.49 3.78 -28.41
CA PHE A 293 31.72 2.54 -28.39
C PHE A 293 31.18 2.22 -26.99
N LEU A 294 32.02 2.31 -25.96
CA LEU A 294 31.61 2.09 -24.57
C LEU A 294 30.62 3.16 -24.08
N ALA A 295 30.84 4.43 -24.40
CA ALA A 295 29.92 5.51 -24.05
C ALA A 295 28.58 5.39 -24.78
N GLY A 296 28.58 4.97 -26.06
CA GLY A 296 27.36 4.72 -26.83
C GLY A 296 26.54 3.55 -26.30
N PHE A 297 27.20 2.46 -25.89
CA PHE A 297 26.53 1.29 -25.31
C PHE A 297 25.85 1.61 -23.97
N GLY A 298 26.43 2.52 -23.18
CA GLY A 298 25.87 3.00 -21.91
C GLY A 298 24.75 4.04 -22.03
N VAL A 299 24.49 4.58 -23.22
CA VAL A 299 23.42 5.58 -23.48
C VAL A 299 22.18 4.95 -24.11
N ILE A 300 22.33 3.82 -24.83
CA ILE A 300 21.26 3.19 -25.62
C ILE A 300 20.49 2.10 -24.83
N LYS A 301 20.96 1.71 -23.65
CA LYS A 301 20.26 0.78 -22.74
C LYS A 301 19.71 1.48 -21.51
#